data_AF-A0AA41QA78-F1
#
_entry.id   AF-A0AA41QA78-F1
#
_cell.length_a   1.000
_cell.length_b   1.000
_cell.length_c   1.000
_cell.angle_alpha   90.00
_cell.angle_beta   90.00
_cell.angle_gamma   90.00
#
_symmetry.space_group_name_H-M   'P 1'
#
loop_
_entity.id
_entity.type
_entity.pdbx_description
1 polymer ?
#
loop_
_entity_poly.entity_id
_entity_poly.type
_entity_poly.pdbx_seq_one_letter_code
_entity_poly.pdbx_strand_id
1 'polypeptide(L)'
;MTSVLAQQGLRPTNKNGYRAVQEALEAQLGPNARKVVRPFRTLRLRRHDSEYPGVQTPPVTTDEAGLALEDSQGIVDAMQRFLPSVGPWRA
;
A
#
# COMPACT_ATOMS: atom_id res chain seq x y z
N MET A 1 2.02 5.42 -1.78
CA MET A 1 0.69 5.73 -1.19
C MET A 1 0.70 6.99 -0.33
N THR A 2 1.66 7.16 0.59
CA THR A 2 1.77 8.41 1.40
C THR A 2 1.79 9.68 0.57
N SER A 3 2.44 9.67 -0.60
CA SER A 3 2.46 10.79 -1.54
C SER A 3 1.07 11.24 -1.99
N VAL A 4 0.14 10.31 -2.24
CA VAL A 4 -1.24 10.61 -2.65
C VAL A 4 -2.00 11.33 -1.54
N LEU A 5 -1.84 10.88 -0.29
CA LEU A 5 -2.45 11.54 0.87
C LEU A 5 -1.83 12.92 1.11
N ALA A 6 -0.50 13.03 1.01
CA ALA A 6 0.19 14.30 1.18
C ALA A 6 -0.27 15.33 0.13
N GLN A 7 -0.49 14.90 -1.12
CA GLN A 7 -1.04 15.74 -2.19
C GLN A 7 -2.45 16.28 -1.86
N GLN A 8 -3.19 15.61 -0.99
CA GLN A 8 -4.51 16.00 -0.51
C GLN A 8 -4.48 16.79 0.81
N GLY A 9 -3.29 17.15 1.30
CA GLY A 9 -3.11 17.78 2.61
C GLY A 9 -3.32 16.83 3.80
N LEU A 10 -3.40 15.52 3.56
CA LEU A 10 -3.58 14.50 4.60
C LEU A 10 -2.22 13.97 5.05
N ARG A 11 -2.01 13.89 6.37
CA ARG A 11 -0.78 13.35 6.95
C ARG A 11 -1.05 11.96 7.56
N PRO A 12 -0.38 10.89 7.09
CA PRO A 12 -0.46 9.59 7.75
C PRO A 12 0.13 9.67 9.17
N THR A 13 -0.51 9.01 10.12
CA THR A 13 -0.04 8.92 11.51
C THR A 13 0.94 7.75 11.71
N ASN A 14 1.73 7.83 12.76
CA ASN A 14 2.77 6.86 13.11
C ASN A 14 2.21 5.61 13.81
N LYS A 15 1.10 5.75 14.54
CA LYS A 15 0.41 4.64 15.23
C LYS A 15 -0.75 4.17 14.36
N ASN A 16 -0.69 2.94 13.85
CA ASN A 16 -1.70 2.35 12.94
C ASN A 16 -1.97 3.13 11.63
N GLY A 17 -1.14 4.10 11.25
CA GLY A 17 -1.45 4.97 10.11
C GLY A 17 -1.49 4.28 8.75
N TYR A 18 -0.87 3.09 8.62
CA TYR A 18 -1.01 2.28 7.40
C TYR A 18 -2.46 1.83 7.16
N ARG A 19 -3.27 1.66 8.20
CA ARG A 19 -4.67 1.25 8.08
C ARG A 19 -5.53 2.41 7.60
N ALA A 20 -5.35 3.59 8.20
CA ALA A 20 -6.01 4.80 7.76
C ALA A 20 -5.65 5.14 6.29
N VAL A 21 -4.39 4.91 5.89
CA VAL A 21 -3.96 5.06 4.49
C VAL A 21 -4.69 4.09 3.56
N GLN A 22 -4.78 2.81 3.94
CA GLN A 22 -5.48 1.80 3.16
C GLN A 22 -6.97 2.13 2.99
N GLU A 23 -7.66 2.45 4.09
CA GLU A 23 -9.10 2.75 4.09
C GLU A 23 -9.40 4.03 3.29
N ALA A 24 -8.59 5.08 3.43
CA ALA A 24 -8.75 6.30 2.64
C ALA A 24 -8.55 6.06 1.14
N LEU A 25 -7.51 5.30 0.77
CA LEU A 25 -7.25 4.97 -0.62
C LEU A 25 -8.35 4.07 -1.21
N GLU A 26 -8.91 3.16 -0.39
CA GLU A 26 -10.01 2.30 -0.78
C GLU A 26 -11.28 3.08 -1.10
N ALA A 27 -11.63 4.05 -0.24
CA ALA A 27 -12.74 4.95 -0.48
C ALA A 27 -12.57 5.79 -1.76
N GLN A 28 -11.34 6.24 -2.07
CA GLN A 28 -11.07 7.10 -3.22
C GLN A 28 -11.00 6.37 -4.57
N LEU A 29 -10.45 5.15 -4.59
CA LEU A 29 -10.28 4.37 -5.83
C LEU A 29 -11.52 3.52 -6.19
N GLY A 30 -12.48 3.38 -5.28
CA GLY A 30 -13.70 2.61 -5.51
C GLY A 30 -13.41 1.14 -5.88
N PRO A 31 -14.12 0.54 -6.85
CA PRO A 31 -13.95 -0.88 -7.22
C PRO A 31 -12.52 -1.28 -7.60
N ASN A 32 -11.72 -0.34 -8.13
CA ASN A 32 -10.33 -0.57 -8.51
C ASN A 32 -9.37 -0.64 -7.31
N ALA A 33 -9.80 -0.18 -6.13
CA ALA A 33 -8.99 -0.18 -4.92
C ALA A 33 -8.53 -1.58 -4.51
N ARG A 34 -9.37 -2.60 -4.69
CA ARG A 34 -9.04 -3.98 -4.30
C ARG A 34 -7.74 -4.48 -4.92
N LYS A 35 -7.42 -4.02 -6.14
CA LYS A 35 -6.18 -4.41 -6.85
C LYS A 35 -4.93 -3.80 -6.24
N VAL A 36 -5.05 -2.68 -5.53
CA VAL A 36 -3.91 -1.96 -4.92
C VAL A 36 -3.83 -2.24 -3.41
N VAL A 37 -4.98 -2.28 -2.74
CA VAL A 37 -5.08 -2.40 -1.28
C VAL A 37 -4.77 -3.83 -0.81
N ARG A 38 -5.25 -4.86 -1.53
CA ARG A 38 -4.99 -6.26 -1.13
C ARG A 38 -3.51 -6.63 -1.22
N PRO A 39 -2.80 -6.36 -2.34
CA PRO A 39 -1.36 -6.64 -2.40
C PRO A 39 -0.58 -5.88 -1.33
N PHE A 40 -0.87 -4.59 -1.12
CA PHE A 40 -0.19 -3.80 -0.09
C PHE A 40 -0.40 -4.36 1.33
N ARG A 41 -1.61 -4.86 1.65
CA ARG A 41 -1.86 -5.53 2.94
C ARG A 41 -1.03 -6.80 3.06
N THR A 42 -0.99 -7.63 2.03
CA THR A 42 -0.20 -8.88 2.01
C THR A 42 1.28 -8.59 2.19
N LEU A 43 1.84 -7.66 1.41
CA LEU A 43 3.24 -7.22 1.50
C LEU A 43 3.59 -6.75 2.91
N ARG A 44 2.74 -5.92 3.52
CA ARG A 44 2.97 -5.40 4.88
C ARG A 44 3.02 -6.51 5.92
N LEU A 45 2.08 -7.46 5.86
CA LEU A 45 2.05 -8.59 6.79
C LEU A 45 3.27 -9.49 6.58
N ARG A 46 3.60 -9.81 5.32
CA ARG A 46 4.75 -10.67 5.03
C ARG A 46 6.06 -10.03 5.43
N ARG A 47 6.22 -8.71 5.23
CA ARG A 47 7.37 -7.96 5.73
C ARG A 47 7.48 -8.03 7.26
N HIS A 48 6.37 -7.80 7.97
CA HIS A 48 6.35 -7.93 9.44
C HIS A 48 6.79 -9.33 9.88
N ASP A 49 6.23 -10.38 9.27
CA ASP A 49 6.57 -11.75 9.64
C ASP A 49 8.03 -12.10 9.30
N SER A 50 8.57 -11.54 8.22
CA SER A 50 9.98 -11.71 7.85
C SER A 50 10.95 -10.91 8.73
N GLU A 51 10.57 -9.71 9.19
CA GLU A 51 11.37 -8.87 10.10
C GLU A 51 11.34 -9.41 11.53
N TYR A 52 10.21 -10.01 11.93
CA TYR A 52 9.98 -10.57 13.26
C TYR A 52 9.53 -12.04 13.16
N PRO A 53 10.43 -12.95 12.72
CA PRO A 53 10.08 -14.34 12.53
C PRO A 53 9.80 -15.02 13.87
N GLY A 54 8.64 -15.67 13.98
CA GLY A 54 8.36 -16.63 15.03
C GLY A 54 8.93 -18.00 14.68
N VAL A 55 8.86 -18.93 15.63
CA VAL A 55 9.35 -20.31 15.46
C VAL A 55 8.70 -21.04 14.27
N GLN A 56 7.48 -20.67 13.92
CA GLN A 56 6.70 -21.26 12.82
C GLN A 56 6.67 -20.39 11.56
N THR A 57 7.39 -19.27 11.52
CA THR A 57 7.39 -18.40 10.34
C THR A 57 8.19 -19.07 9.21
N PRO A 58 7.57 -19.36 8.05
CA PRO A 58 8.29 -19.96 6.94
C PRO A 58 9.28 -18.95 6.33
N PRO A 59 10.46 -19.42 5.88
CA PRO A 59 11.42 -18.56 5.18
C PRO A 59 10.82 -17.99 3.90
N VAL A 60 11.26 -16.80 3.52
CA VAL A 60 10.84 -16.17 2.25
C VAL A 60 11.52 -16.90 1.09
N THR A 61 10.74 -17.27 0.08
CA THR A 61 11.26 -17.91 -1.14
C THR A 61 11.58 -16.87 -2.22
N THR A 62 12.40 -17.24 -3.20
CA THR A 62 12.71 -16.38 -4.35
C THR A 62 11.45 -16.04 -5.15
N ASP A 63 10.53 -17.00 -5.31
CA ASP A 63 9.28 -16.79 -6.03
C ASP A 63 8.34 -15.84 -5.27
N GLU A 64 8.24 -16.00 -3.95
CA GLU A 64 7.51 -15.05 -3.08
C GLU A 64 8.08 -13.64 -3.21
N ALA A 65 9.41 -13.50 -3.22
CA ALA A 65 10.07 -12.21 -3.40
C ALA A 65 9.83 -11.61 -4.80
N GLY A 66 9.81 -12.45 -5.84
CA GLY A 66 9.51 -12.04 -7.22
C GLY A 66 8.08 -11.49 -7.36
N LEU A 67 7.08 -12.21 -6.85
CA LEU A 67 5.69 -11.76 -6.83
C LEU A 67 5.53 -10.47 -6.00
N ALA A 68 6.21 -10.40 -4.85
CA ALA A 68 6.18 -9.21 -4.01
C ALA A 68 6.75 -7.97 -4.71
N LEU A 69 7.78 -8.14 -5.54
CA LEU A 69 8.34 -7.06 -6.34
C LEU A 69 7.36 -6.60 -7.42
N GLU A 70 6.74 -7.54 -8.15
CA GLU A 70 5.73 -7.23 -9.17
C GLU A 70 4.54 -6.46 -8.57
N ASP A 71 3.99 -6.95 -7.46
CA ASP A 71 2.92 -6.28 -6.72
C ASP A 71 3.32 -4.86 -6.29
N SER A 72 4.55 -4.70 -5.80
CA SER A 72 5.08 -3.41 -5.36
C SER A 72 5.20 -2.42 -6.52
N GLN A 73 5.68 -2.87 -7.68
CA GLN A 73 5.76 -2.06 -8.89
C GLN A 73 4.37 -1.66 -9.38
N GLY A 74 3.43 -2.61 -9.43
CA GLY A 74 2.05 -2.33 -9.83
C GLY A 74 1.36 -1.30 -8.92
N ILE A 75 1.62 -1.34 -7.62
CA ILE A 75 1.16 -0.31 -6.67
C ILE A 75 1.76 1.06 -7.01
N VAL A 76 3.08 1.15 -7.22
CA VAL A 76 3.74 2.43 -7.52
C VAL A 76 3.19 3.03 -8.80
N ASP A 77 3.06 2.24 -9.87
CA ASP A 77 2.52 2.68 -11.15
C ASP A 77 1.07 3.16 -11.03
N ALA A 78 0.23 2.42 -10.30
CA ALA A 78 -1.15 2.83 -10.04
C ALA A 78 -1.20 4.17 -9.30
N MET A 79 -0.32 4.39 -8.32
CA MET A 79 -0.24 5.65 -7.57
C MET A 79 0.28 6.80 -8.42
N GLN A 80 1.26 6.56 -9.29
CA GLN A 80 1.75 7.58 -10.23
C GLN A 80 0.64 8.03 -11.19
N ARG A 81 -0.18 7.10 -11.69
CA ARG A 81 -1.34 7.44 -12.54
C ARG A 81 -2.45 8.14 -11.76
N PHE A 82 -2.61 7.81 -10.49
CA PHE A 82 -3.66 8.39 -9.64
C PHE A 82 -3.28 9.79 -9.13
N LEU A 83 -1.99 10.06 -8.88
CA LEU A 83 -1.50 11.32 -8.31
C LEU A 83 -2.01 12.60 -9.03
N PRO A 84 -2.01 12.72 -10.36
CA PRO A 84 -2.53 13.90 -11.06
C PRO A 84 -4.04 14.13 -10.90
N SER A 85 -4.79 13.08 -10.52
CA SER A 85 -6.24 13.16 -10.33
C SER A 85 -6.64 13.62 -8.93
N VAL A 86 -5.69 13.72 -8.00
CA VAL A 86 -5.90 14.17 -6.62
C VAL A 86 -5.21 15.52 -6.38
N GLY A 87 -5.86 16.39 -5.61
CA GLY A 87 -5.32 17.70 -5.24
C GLY A 87 -6.04 18.25 -4.02
N PRO A 88 -5.46 19.28 -3.36
CA PRO A 88 -5.98 19.76 -2.07
C PRO A 88 -7.36 20.39 -2.22
N TRP A 89 -7.68 20.99 -3.38
CA TRP A 89 -9.00 21.54 -3.73
C TRP A 89 -9.09 21.65 -5.27
N ARG A 90 -10.20 21.22 -5.88
CA ARG A 90 -10.64 21.72 -7.20
C ARG A 90 -11.81 22.67 -6.93
N ALA A 91 -11.58 23.97 -7.08
CA ALA A 91 -12.64 24.98 -7.08
C ALA A 91 -13.45 24.90 -8.38
#